data_AF-A0A933F438-F1
#
_entry.id   AF-A0A933F438-F1
#
_cell.length_a   1.000
_cell.length_b   1.000
_cell.length_c   1.000
_cell.angle_alpha   90.00
_cell.angle_beta   90.00
_cell.angle_gamma   90.00
#
_symmetry.space_group_name_H-M   'P 1'
#
loop_
_entity.id
_entity.type
_entity.pdbx_description
1 polymer ?
#
loop_
_entity_poly.entity_id
_entity_poly.type
_entity_poly.pdbx_seq_one_letter_code
_entity_poly.pdbx_strand_id
1 'polypeptide(L)'
;MSPDRKPNLAVVDALKEASLKAFREGHSLESAVIIFQTVDVLLRMSIKAFARSRGVSNVSLNKVAEDEQSFSRLVLYFDLVCPSNILSDRLRHLNSQRNAVLHRLFYNFDSIESLRSELSEFCVEAAKLNQELRRFVGVEEAVQPGR
;
A
#
# COMPACT_ATOMS: atom_id res chain seq x y z
N MET A 1 12.63 -10.08 -22.98
CA MET A 1 11.55 -10.39 -22.02
C MET A 1 12.15 -10.34 -20.63
N SER A 2 11.88 -9.30 -19.85
CA SER A 2 12.28 -9.31 -18.43
C SER A 2 11.43 -10.35 -17.71
N PRO A 3 12.02 -11.21 -16.88
CA PRO A 3 11.24 -12.17 -16.11
C PRO A 3 10.24 -11.41 -15.24
N ASP A 4 8.99 -11.87 -15.21
CA ASP A 4 7.99 -11.40 -14.24
C ASP A 4 8.61 -11.51 -12.85
N ARG A 5 9.06 -10.38 -12.29
CA ARG A 5 9.57 -10.34 -10.91
C ARG A 5 8.38 -10.66 -10.03
N LYS A 6 8.31 -11.90 -9.55
CA LYS A 6 7.33 -12.28 -8.53
C LYS A 6 7.48 -11.31 -7.37
N PRO A 7 6.37 -10.74 -6.86
CA PRO A 7 6.44 -9.87 -5.71
C PRO A 7 7.10 -10.62 -4.55
N ASN A 8 8.18 -10.06 -4.03
CA ASN A 8 8.92 -10.69 -2.94
C ASN A 8 8.15 -10.46 -1.64
N LEU A 9 7.24 -11.39 -1.30
CA LEU A 9 6.47 -11.34 -0.06
C LEU A 9 7.36 -11.24 1.18
N ALA A 10 8.58 -11.79 1.13
CA ALA A 10 9.55 -11.64 2.22
C ALA A 10 9.98 -10.18 2.43
N VAL A 11 10.01 -9.35 1.37
CA VAL A 11 10.25 -7.91 1.51
C VAL A 11 9.06 -7.22 2.17
N VAL A 12 7.83 -7.60 1.81
CA VAL A 12 6.62 -7.04 2.44
C VAL A 12 6.55 -7.41 3.92
N ASP A 13 6.95 -8.64 4.28
CA ASP A 13 7.05 -9.08 5.67
C ASP A 13 8.15 -8.35 6.43
N ALA A 14 9.34 -8.21 5.85
CA ALA A 14 10.44 -7.45 6.45
C ALA A 14 10.07 -5.97 6.68
N LEU A 15 9.38 -5.33 5.73
CA LEU A 15 8.89 -3.95 5.88
C LEU A 15 7.87 -3.84 7.03
N LYS A 16 6.94 -4.80 7.14
CA LYS A 16 5.98 -4.84 8.24
C LYS A 16 6.67 -5.00 9.59
N GLU A 17 7.66 -5.88 9.68
CA GLU A 17 8.46 -6.08 10.91
C GLU A 17 9.25 -4.82 11.29
N ALA A 18 9.90 -4.17 10.31
CA ALA A 18 10.61 -2.91 10.52
C ALA A 18 9.68 -1.79 11.01
N SER A 19 8.50 -1.65 10.38
CA SER A 19 7.48 -0.69 10.81
C SER A 19 7.02 -0.94 12.25
N LEU A 20 6.75 -2.20 12.61
CA LEU A 20 6.35 -2.59 13.97
C LEU A 20 7.43 -2.30 15.00
N LYS A 21 8.69 -2.57 14.66
CA LYS A 21 9.84 -2.26 15.52
C LYS A 21 9.94 -0.76 15.77
N ALA A 22 9.96 0.04 14.70
CA ALA A 22 10.00 1.51 14.79
C ALA A 22 8.85 2.05 15.63
N PHE A 23 7.63 1.52 15.47
CA PHE A 23 6.47 1.92 16.27
C PHE A 23 6.66 1.65 17.77
N ARG A 24 7.13 0.45 18.13
CA ARG A 24 7.35 0.04 19.53
C ARG A 24 8.45 0.85 20.22
N GLU A 25 9.44 1.28 19.45
CA GLU A 25 10.56 2.10 19.92
C GLU A 25 10.20 3.61 19.96
N GLY A 26 8.98 3.99 19.55
CA GLY A 26 8.49 5.37 19.59
C GLY A 26 8.82 6.19 18.33
N HIS A 27 9.45 5.58 17.33
CA HIS A 27 9.76 6.19 16.03
C HIS A 27 8.52 6.21 15.12
N SER A 28 7.51 7.00 15.51
CA SER A 28 6.19 7.01 14.86
C SER A 28 6.24 7.49 13.40
N LEU A 29 7.11 8.46 13.08
CA LEU A 29 7.27 8.95 11.71
C LEU A 29 7.92 7.89 10.80
N GLU A 30 8.97 7.23 11.28
CA GLU A 30 9.62 6.15 10.53
C GLU A 30 8.65 4.99 10.30
N SER A 31 7.92 4.59 11.35
CA SER A 31 6.88 3.57 11.23
C SER A 31 5.82 3.95 10.20
N ALA A 32 5.36 5.21 10.19
CA ALA A 32 4.38 5.73 9.24
C ALA A 32 4.88 5.67 7.79
N VAL A 33 6.14 6.04 7.54
CA VAL A 33 6.75 5.97 6.21
C VAL A 33 6.80 4.52 5.72
N ILE A 34 7.32 3.61 6.55
CA ILE A 34 7.49 2.20 6.18
C ILE A 34 6.13 1.54 5.95
N ILE A 35 5.14 1.80 6.83
CA ILE A 35 3.84 1.14 6.74
C ILE A 35 3.03 1.64 5.54
N PHE A 36 3.14 2.93 5.19
CA PHE A 36 2.52 3.46 3.98
C PHE A 36 3.17 2.88 2.72
N GLN A 37 4.50 2.75 2.69
CA GLN A 37 5.19 2.09 1.58
C GLN A 37 4.73 0.64 1.41
N THR A 38 4.44 -0.05 2.52
CA THR A 38 3.87 -1.40 2.50
C THR A 38 2.46 -1.41 1.88
N VAL A 39 1.62 -0.42 2.20
CA VAL A 39 0.28 -0.25 1.61
C VAL A 39 0.39 -0.03 0.09
N ASP A 40 1.29 0.84 -0.35
CA ASP A 40 1.53 1.12 -1.77
C ASP A 40 1.96 -0.14 -2.54
N VAL A 41 2.92 -0.90 -2.00
CA VAL A 41 3.38 -2.15 -2.62
C VAL A 41 2.24 -3.18 -2.72
N LEU A 42 1.48 -3.37 -1.64
CA LEU A 42 0.37 -4.31 -1.62
C LEU A 42 -0.78 -3.90 -2.55
N LEU A 43 -1.05 -2.60 -2.68
CA LEU A 43 -2.03 -2.08 -3.62
C LEU A 43 -1.61 -2.38 -5.06
N ARG A 44 -0.34 -2.12 -5.42
CA ARG A 44 0.21 -2.45 -6.75
C ARG A 44 0.14 -3.94 -7.04
N MET A 45 0.47 -4.78 -6.06
CA MET A 45 0.37 -6.23 -6.18
C MET A 45 -1.08 -6.67 -6.41
N SER A 46 -2.03 -6.11 -5.67
CA SER A 46 -3.45 -6.38 -5.83
C SER A 46 -3.92 -5.98 -7.23
N ILE A 47 -3.58 -4.77 -7.71
CA ILE A 47 -3.93 -4.32 -9.06
C ILE A 47 -3.41 -5.31 -10.11
N LYS A 48 -2.14 -5.72 -10.02
CA LYS A 48 -1.56 -6.68 -10.96
C LYS A 48 -2.28 -8.02 -10.94
N ALA A 49 -2.56 -8.57 -9.76
CA ALA A 49 -3.27 -9.84 -9.61
C ALA A 49 -4.65 -9.80 -10.28
N PHE A 50 -5.48 -8.82 -9.92
CA PHE A 50 -6.82 -8.69 -10.49
C PHE A 50 -6.80 -8.41 -11.99
N ALA A 51 -5.91 -7.54 -12.47
CA ALA A 51 -5.83 -7.22 -13.88
C ALA A 51 -5.34 -8.39 -14.74
N ARG A 52 -4.40 -9.21 -14.23
CA ARG A 52 -3.99 -10.46 -14.89
C ARG A 52 -5.15 -11.44 -15.00
N SER A 53 -5.94 -11.62 -13.93
CA SER A 53 -7.14 -12.48 -13.96
C SER A 53 -8.18 -12.03 -15.00
N ARG A 54 -8.16 -10.76 -15.39
CA ARG A 54 -9.03 -10.15 -16.41
C ARG A 54 -8.41 -10.07 -17.80
N GLY A 55 -7.23 -10.64 -18.01
CA GLY A 55 -6.56 -10.68 -19.32
C GLY A 55 -5.89 -9.36 -19.75
N VAL A 56 -5.60 -8.45 -18.83
CA VAL A 56 -4.87 -7.22 -19.14
C VAL A 56 -3.42 -7.53 -19.51
N SER A 57 -2.92 -6.92 -20.58
CA SER A 57 -1.56 -7.17 -21.07
C SER A 57 -0.48 -6.75 -20.05
N ASN A 58 0.64 -7.49 -20.01
CA ASN A 58 1.78 -7.15 -19.15
C ASN A 58 2.36 -5.74 -19.43
N VAL A 59 2.30 -5.27 -20.68
CA VAL A 59 2.76 -3.91 -21.04
C VAL A 59 1.89 -2.84 -20.37
N SER A 60 0.57 -3.02 -20.37
CA SER A 60 -0.36 -2.13 -19.67
C SER A 60 -0.16 -2.21 -18.15
N LEU A 61 0.05 -3.42 -17.61
CA LEU A 61 0.26 -3.64 -16.18
C LEU A 61 1.50 -2.93 -15.65
N ASN A 62 2.61 -2.95 -16.38
CA ASN A 62 3.82 -2.26 -15.95
C ASN A 62 3.60 -0.75 -15.89
N LYS A 63 2.99 -0.15 -16.92
CA LYS A 63 2.66 1.27 -16.93
C LYS A 63 1.74 1.68 -15.76
N VAL A 64 0.75 0.85 -15.45
CA VAL A 64 -0.31 1.15 -14.49
C VAL A 64 0.11 0.88 -13.05
N ALA A 65 0.88 -0.19 -12.80
CA ALA A 65 1.19 -0.64 -11.44
C ALA A 65 2.67 -0.50 -11.05
N GLU A 66 3.62 -0.40 -11.99
CA GLU A 66 5.04 -0.17 -11.69
C GLU A 66 5.41 1.30 -11.83
N ASP A 67 5.09 1.91 -12.98
CA ASP A 67 5.57 3.24 -13.31
C ASP A 67 4.73 4.36 -12.66
N GLU A 68 3.45 4.09 -12.35
CA GLU A 68 2.55 5.09 -11.76
C GLU A 68 3.07 5.55 -10.40
N GLN A 69 3.25 6.87 -10.24
CA GLN A 69 3.73 7.48 -9.00
C GLN A 69 2.58 8.06 -8.16
N SER A 70 1.41 8.29 -8.77
CA SER A 70 0.26 8.82 -8.06
C SER A 70 -0.50 7.71 -7.33
N PHE A 71 -0.42 7.73 -6.00
CA PHE A 71 -1.21 6.83 -5.15
C PHE A 71 -2.71 6.94 -5.45
N SER A 72 -3.23 8.15 -5.67
CA SER A 72 -4.64 8.35 -6.02
C SER A 72 -5.02 7.67 -7.34
N ARG A 73 -4.12 7.65 -8.33
CA ARG A 73 -4.36 6.92 -9.58
C ARG A 73 -4.27 5.41 -9.39
N LEU A 74 -3.37 4.91 -8.54
CA LEU A 74 -3.35 3.49 -8.18
C LEU A 74 -4.68 3.06 -7.57
N VAL A 75 -5.26 3.86 -6.67
CA VAL A 75 -6.59 3.57 -6.10
C VAL A 75 -7.67 3.55 -7.19
N LEU A 76 -7.64 4.48 -8.14
CA LEU A 76 -8.56 4.46 -9.28
C LEU A 76 -8.40 3.19 -10.12
N TYR A 77 -7.16 2.78 -10.41
CA TYR A 77 -6.90 1.54 -11.15
C TYR A 77 -7.41 0.32 -10.39
N PHE A 78 -7.29 0.31 -9.06
CA PHE A 78 -7.83 -0.75 -8.23
C PHE A 78 -9.36 -0.85 -8.34
N ASP A 79 -10.07 0.28 -8.34
CA ASP A 79 -11.52 0.30 -8.58
C ASP A 79 -11.91 -0.29 -9.93
N LEU A 80 -11.13 -0.01 -10.98
CA LEU A 80 -11.41 -0.53 -12.33
C LEU A 80 -11.23 -2.05 -12.40
N VAL A 81 -10.18 -2.57 -11.77
CA VAL A 81 -9.85 -4.01 -11.84
C VAL A 81 -10.55 -4.84 -10.76
N CYS A 82 -11.01 -4.20 -9.68
CA CYS A 82 -11.77 -4.83 -8.60
C CYS A 82 -12.93 -3.89 -8.16
N PRO A 83 -14.01 -3.77 -8.96
CA PRO A 83 -15.12 -2.86 -8.65
C PRO A 83 -15.88 -3.18 -7.36
N SER A 84 -15.76 -4.42 -6.87
CA SER A 84 -16.35 -4.88 -5.61
C SER A 84 -15.46 -4.62 -4.40
N ASN A 85 -14.31 -3.97 -4.56
CA ASN A 85 -13.46 -3.63 -3.43
C ASN A 85 -14.14 -2.57 -2.53
N ILE A 86 -13.93 -2.68 -1.23
CA ILE A 86 -14.47 -1.75 -0.22
C ILE A 86 -13.38 -0.86 0.39
N LEU A 87 -12.17 -0.88 -0.17
CA LEU A 87 -10.99 -0.28 0.45
C LEU A 87 -10.69 1.12 -0.10
N SER A 88 -11.16 1.46 -1.30
CA SER A 88 -10.73 2.68 -2.00
C SER A 88 -10.98 3.97 -1.24
N ASP A 89 -12.12 4.13 -0.55
CA ASP A 89 -12.36 5.34 0.23
C ASP A 89 -11.42 5.46 1.43
N ARG A 90 -11.10 4.33 2.07
CA ARG A 90 -10.12 4.28 3.16
C ARG A 90 -8.70 4.52 2.66
N LEU A 91 -8.34 3.99 1.49
CA LEU A 91 -7.04 4.26 0.84
C LEU A 91 -6.89 5.74 0.47
N ARG A 92 -7.93 6.36 -0.09
CA ARG A 92 -7.96 7.81 -0.37
C ARG A 92 -7.81 8.61 0.92
N HIS A 93 -8.56 8.25 1.96
CA HIS A 93 -8.49 8.91 3.25
C HIS A 93 -7.08 8.80 3.87
N LEU A 94 -6.47 7.61 3.84
CA LEU A 94 -5.11 7.40 4.31
C LEU A 94 -4.11 8.30 3.55
N ASN A 95 -4.23 8.41 2.23
CA ASN A 95 -3.38 9.29 1.43
C ASN A 95 -3.60 10.79 1.76
N SER A 96 -4.83 11.20 2.05
CA SER A 96 -5.13 12.56 2.53
C SER A 96 -4.52 12.82 3.90
N GLN A 97 -4.62 11.87 4.84
CA GLN A 97 -3.98 11.95 6.16
C GLN A 97 -2.46 12.06 6.03
N ARG A 98 -1.83 11.21 5.20
CA ARG A 98 -0.40 11.30 4.88
C ARG A 98 -0.03 12.69 4.40
N ASN A 99 -0.76 13.23 3.43
CA ASN A 99 -0.47 14.56 2.87
C ASN A 99 -0.63 15.66 3.92
N ALA A 100 -1.64 15.58 4.79
CA ALA A 100 -1.83 16.53 5.87
C ALA A 100 -0.66 16.51 6.86
N VAL A 101 -0.22 15.31 7.28
CA VAL A 101 0.94 15.14 8.17
C VAL A 101 2.21 15.69 7.53
N LEU A 102 2.49 15.33 6.27
CA LEU A 102 3.68 15.81 5.55
C LEU A 102 3.64 17.33 5.37
N HIS A 103 2.46 17.90 5.06
CA HIS A 103 2.31 19.34 4.95
C HIS A 103 2.66 20.03 6.27
N ARG A 104 2.15 19.52 7.39
CA ARG A 104 2.43 20.08 8.72
C ARG A 104 3.91 19.97 9.10
N LEU A 105 4.55 18.83 8.83
CA LEU A 105 5.96 18.63 9.10
C LEU A 105 6.88 19.54 8.26
N PHE A 106 6.61 19.68 6.96
CA PHE A 106 7.57 20.29 6.04
C PHE A 106 7.24 21.73 5.64
N TYR A 107 5.98 22.16 5.75
CA TYR A 107 5.58 23.52 5.41
C TYR A 107 5.24 24.34 6.65
N ASN A 108 4.61 23.74 7.66
CA ASN A 108 4.28 24.44 8.91
C ASN A 108 5.37 24.28 9.98
N PHE A 109 6.34 23.38 9.77
CA PHE A 109 7.42 23.08 10.72
C PHE A 109 6.91 22.64 12.10
N ASP A 110 5.75 21.98 12.15
CA ASP A 110 5.23 21.37 13.36
C ASP A 110 6.21 20.31 13.88
N SER A 111 6.36 20.20 15.19
CA SER A 111 7.22 19.17 15.78
C SER A 111 6.58 17.78 15.62
N ILE A 112 7.40 16.75 15.43
CA ILE A 112 6.93 15.35 15.40
C ILE A 112 6.13 15.01 16.67
N GLU A 113 6.54 15.56 17.82
CA GLU A 113 5.86 15.36 19.10
C GLU A 113 4.41 15.86 19.07
N SER A 114 4.17 17.02 18.46
CA SER A 114 2.82 17.59 18.32
C SER A 114 1.90 16.75 17.41
N LEU A 115 2.48 15.92 16.53
CA LEU A 115 1.76 15.06 15.60
C LEU A 115 1.67 13.61 16.07
N ARG A 116 2.17 13.29 17.27
CA ARG A 116 2.32 11.90 17.74
C ARG A 116 1.01 11.12 17.69
N SER A 117 -0.12 11.70 18.11
CA SER A 117 -1.43 11.04 18.07
C SER A 117 -1.86 10.73 16.64
N GLU A 118 -1.75 11.70 15.74
CA GLU A 118 -2.13 11.55 14.33
C GLU A 118 -1.26 10.52 13.61
N LEU A 119 0.05 10.52 13.87
CA LEU A 119 0.98 9.52 13.35
C LEU A 119 0.63 8.12 13.87
N SER A 120 0.25 8.01 15.14
CA SER A 120 -0.17 6.73 15.74
C SER A 120 -1.45 6.20 15.09
N GLU A 121 -2.47 7.06 14.95
CA GLU A 121 -3.74 6.74 14.29
C GLU A 121 -3.52 6.33 12.82
N PHE A 122 -2.68 7.09 12.11
CA PHE A 122 -2.26 6.78 10.74
C PHE A 122 -1.62 5.40 10.65
N CYS A 123 -0.67 5.08 11.54
CA CYS A 123 -0.01 3.77 11.58
C CYS A 123 -1.01 2.64 11.82
N VAL A 124 -1.96 2.83 12.73
CA VAL A 124 -3.00 1.83 13.02
C VAL A 124 -3.91 1.60 11.81
N GLU A 125 -4.35 2.67 11.14
CA GLU A 125 -5.21 2.53 9.96
C GLU A 125 -4.46 1.91 8.78
N ALA A 126 -3.22 2.33 8.54
CA ALA A 126 -2.36 1.72 7.52
C ALA A 126 -2.09 0.23 7.80
N ALA A 127 -1.94 -0.17 9.07
CA ALA A 127 -1.79 -1.57 9.45
C ALA A 127 -3.03 -2.41 9.10
N LYS A 128 -4.24 -1.86 9.34
CA LYS A 128 -5.51 -2.52 8.96
C LYS A 128 -5.61 -2.68 7.45
N LEU A 129 -5.34 -1.60 6.70
CA LEU A 129 -5.35 -1.63 5.23
C LEU A 129 -4.33 -2.62 4.66
N ASN A 130 -3.13 -2.71 5.26
CA ASN A 130 -2.14 -3.73 4.91
C ASN A 130 -2.68 -5.16 5.09
N GLN A 131 -3.37 -5.43 6.19
CA GLN A 131 -3.95 -6.75 6.43
C GLN A 131 -5.06 -7.08 5.41
N GLU A 132 -5.89 -6.10 5.06
CA GLU A 132 -6.97 -6.29 4.10
C GLU A 132 -6.45 -6.46 2.67
N LEU A 133 -5.51 -5.61 2.23
CA LEU A 133 -4.86 -5.74 0.92
C LEU A 133 -4.11 -7.07 0.77
N ARG A 134 -3.49 -7.58 1.83
CA ARG A 134 -2.88 -8.92 1.80
C ARG A 134 -3.88 -10.03 1.46
N ARG A 135 -5.14 -9.90 1.89
CA ARG A 135 -6.19 -10.87 1.52
C ARG A 135 -6.44 -10.85 0.03
N PHE A 136 -6.43 -9.67 -0.60
CA PHE A 136 -6.60 -9.51 -2.05
C PHE A 136 -5.44 -10.13 -2.84
N VAL A 137 -4.20 -10.05 -2.33
CA VAL A 137 -3.03 -10.72 -2.92
C VAL A 137 -3.13 -12.25 -2.77
N GLY A 138 -3.55 -12.75 -1.60
CA GLY A 138 -3.65 -14.18 -1.30
C GLY A 138 -4.75 -14.94 -2.05
N VAL A 139 -5.71 -14.26 -2.70
CA VAL A 139 -6.75 -14.92 -3.51
C VAL A 139 -6.15 -15.58 -4.76
N GLU A 140 -5.00 -15.13 -5.29
CA GLU A 140 -4.37 -15.78 -6.45
C GLU A 140 -3.71 -17.14 -6.12
N GLU A 141 -3.21 -17.35 -4.90
CA GLU A 141 -2.56 -18.63 -4.54
C GLU A 141 -3.57 -19.79 -4.43
N ALA A 142 -4.84 -19.50 -4.14
CA ALA A 142 -5.90 -20.50 -4.07
C ALA A 142 -6.53 -20.85 -5.44
N VAL A 143 -6.27 -20.03 -6.48
CA VAL A 143 -6.90 -20.18 -7.82
C VAL A 143 -5.94 -20.79 -8.84
N GLN A 144 -4.76 -21.27 -8.43
CA GLN A 144 -3.98 -22.24 -9.22
C GLN A 144 -4.15 -23.67 -8.71
N PRO A 145 -5.27 -24.36 -9.02
CA PRO A 145 -5.24 -25.81 -9.11
C PRO A 145 -4.70 -26.18 -10.50
N GLY A 146 -3.46 -26.67 -10.54
CA GLY A 146 -2.93 -27.48 -11.64
C GLY A 146 -2.79 -26.78 -13.00
N ARG A 147 -1.57 -26.33 -13.31
CA ARG A 147 -0.98 -26.48 -14.64
C ARG A 147 0.49 -26.82 -14.51
#